data_AF-A0A958BMM3-F1
#
_entry.id   AF-A0A958BMM3-F1
#
_cell.length_a   1.000
_cell.length_b   1.000
_cell.length_c   1.000
_cell.angle_alpha   90.00
_cell.angle_beta   90.00
_cell.angle_gamma   90.00
#
_symmetry.space_group_name_H-M   'P 1'
#
loop_
_entity.id
_entity.type
_entity.pdbx_description
1 polymer ?
#
loop_
_entity_poly.entity_id
_entity_poly.type
_entity_poly.pdbx_seq_one_letter_code
_entity_poly.pdbx_strand_id
1 'polypeptide(L)'
;MELLVTIAILGVLATIGIGAMGGARQGAVDQKDKRNAQEIASVAAIASAAGASFVVPGDEKATIVNLKNGCSPSTGAFKGRVFKLPNLGEPEINGAMRFLALNDSELQYRLDGS
;
A
#
# COMPACT_ATOMS: atom_id res chain seq x y z
N MET A 1 -44.54 29.26 -5.95
CA MET A 1 -44.22 28.56 -4.69
C MET A 1 -43.64 27.17 -4.95
N GLU A 2 -44.26 26.32 -5.77
CA GLU A 2 -43.73 24.97 -6.08
C GLU A 2 -42.30 24.96 -6.62
N LEU A 3 -41.99 25.81 -7.61
CA LEU A 3 -40.69 25.80 -8.29
C LEU A 3 -39.51 26.17 -7.36
N LEU A 4 -39.75 27.08 -6.40
CA LEU A 4 -38.76 27.45 -5.38
C LEU A 4 -38.52 26.31 -4.39
N VAL A 5 -39.60 25.60 -4.01
CA VAL A 5 -39.51 24.42 -3.15
C VAL A 5 -38.78 23.28 -3.87
N THR A 6 -39.01 23.09 -5.18
CA THR A 6 -38.30 22.05 -5.94
C THR A 6 -36.81 22.32 -6.04
N ILE A 7 -36.40 23.55 -6.34
CA ILE A 7 -34.98 23.93 -6.41
C ILE A 7 -34.32 23.77 -5.03
N ALA A 8 -35.01 24.13 -3.95
CA ALA A 8 -34.51 23.95 -2.59
C ALA A 8 -34.30 22.46 -2.24
N ILE A 9 -35.26 21.59 -2.58
CA ILE A 9 -35.16 20.15 -2.33
C ILE A 9 -34.04 19.52 -3.18
N LEU A 10 -33.94 19.89 -4.46
CA LEU A 10 -32.88 19.41 -5.35
C LEU A 10 -31.49 19.84 -4.86
N GLY A 11 -31.35 21.07 -4.36
CA GLY A 11 -30.10 21.56 -3.77
C GLY A 11 -29.67 20.74 -2.55
N VAL A 12 -30.61 20.46 -1.63
CA VAL A 12 -30.33 19.65 -0.43
C VAL A 12 -29.95 18.21 -0.82
N LEU A 13 -30.68 17.56 -1.73
CA LEU A 13 -30.37 16.20 -2.17
C LEU A 13 -29.01 16.11 -2.90
N ALA A 14 -28.67 17.10 -3.72
CA ALA A 14 -27.38 17.16 -4.40
C ALA A 14 -26.21 17.30 -3.41
N THR A 15 -26.35 18.09 -2.35
CA THR A 15 -25.29 18.24 -1.33
C THR A 15 -25.01 16.96 -0.56
N ILE A 16 -26.04 16.18 -0.22
CA ILE A 16 -25.90 14.91 0.51
C ILE A 16 -25.28 13.84 -0.40
N GLY A 17 -25.69 13.78 -1.67
CA GLY A 17 -25.19 12.79 -2.63
C GLY A 17 -23.71 12.97 -3.01
N ILE A 18 -23.24 14.22 -3.12
CA ILE A 18 -21.84 14.52 -3.48
C ILE A 18 -20.88 14.21 -2.33
N GLY A 19 -21.27 14.50 -1.08
CA GLY A 19 -20.47 14.18 0.10
C GLY A 19 -20.22 12.67 0.29
N ALA A 20 -21.21 11.83 -0.04
CA ALA A 20 -21.12 10.38 0.09
C ALA A 20 -20.15 9.73 -0.93
N MET A 21 -20.08 10.24 -2.17
CA MET A 21 -19.18 9.71 -3.20
C MET A 21 -17.70 10.04 -2.96
N GLY A 22 -17.41 11.20 -2.36
CA GLY A 22 -16.04 11.60 -2.00
C GLY A 22 -15.41 10.64 -0.97
N GLY A 23 -16.15 10.27 0.07
CA GLY A 23 -15.68 9.34 1.10
C GLY A 23 -15.51 7.90 0.59
N ALA A 24 -16.40 7.43 -0.29
CA ALA A 24 -16.34 6.08 -0.85
C ALA A 24 -15.09 5.87 -1.73
N ARG A 25 -14.68 6.89 -2.50
CA ARG A 25 -13.47 6.85 -3.32
C ARG A 25 -12.21 6.79 -2.46
N GLN A 26 -12.15 7.57 -1.38
CA GLN A 26 -11.01 7.56 -0.46
C GLN A 26 -10.89 6.21 0.25
N GLY A 27 -12.00 5.64 0.73
CA GLY A 27 -12.00 4.31 1.36
C GLY A 27 -11.54 3.19 0.43
N ALA A 28 -11.89 3.26 -0.86
CA ALA A 28 -11.43 2.29 -1.85
C ALA A 28 -9.92 2.39 -2.12
N VAL A 29 -9.37 3.61 -2.14
CA VAL A 29 -7.92 3.84 -2.30
C VAL A 29 -7.16 3.31 -1.09
N ASP A 30 -7.59 3.65 0.13
CA ASP A 30 -6.93 3.20 1.35
C ASP A 30 -6.97 1.65 1.47
N GLN A 31 -8.08 1.01 1.05
CA GLN A 31 -8.18 -0.44 1.03
C GLN A 31 -7.23 -1.08 0.01
N LYS A 32 -7.07 -0.47 -1.17
CA LYS A 32 -6.08 -0.89 -2.18
C LYS A 32 -4.67 -0.80 -1.61
N ASP A 33 -4.35 0.31 -0.97
CA ASP A 33 -3.02 0.60 -0.44
C ASP A 33 -2.67 -0.33 0.73
N LYS A 34 -3.63 -0.63 1.62
CA LYS A 34 -3.49 -1.65 2.67
C LYS A 34 -3.21 -3.04 2.09
N ARG A 35 -3.95 -3.45 1.05
CA ARG A 35 -3.71 -4.73 0.39
C ARG A 35 -2.31 -4.80 -0.21
N ASN A 36 -1.87 -3.74 -0.90
CA ASN A 36 -0.54 -3.67 -1.46
C ASN A 36 0.54 -3.75 -0.37
N ALA A 37 0.34 -3.05 0.75
CA ALA A 37 1.25 -3.11 1.90
C ALA A 37 1.34 -4.52 2.50
N GLN A 38 0.21 -5.22 2.63
CA GLN A 38 0.20 -6.62 3.09
C GLN A 38 0.95 -7.55 2.14
N GLU A 39 0.75 -7.41 0.82
CA GLU A 39 1.49 -8.20 -0.16
C GLU A 39 2.99 -7.90 -0.10
N ILE A 40 3.39 -6.63 0.04
CA ILE A 40 4.79 -6.23 0.19
C ILE A 40 5.42 -6.83 1.46
N ALA A 41 4.76 -6.69 2.61
CA ALA A 41 5.26 -7.23 3.88
C ALA A 41 5.38 -8.77 3.84
N SER A 42 4.42 -9.46 3.22
CA SER A 42 4.47 -10.92 3.05
C SER A 42 5.68 -11.36 2.20
N VAL A 43 5.90 -10.72 1.06
CA VAL A 43 7.07 -11.03 0.21
C VAL A 43 8.37 -10.68 0.93
N ALA A 44 8.43 -9.56 1.65
CA ALA A 44 9.59 -9.17 2.44
C ALA A 44 9.91 -10.19 3.54
N ALA A 45 8.90 -10.66 4.27
CA ALA A 45 9.06 -11.67 5.33
C ALA A 45 9.57 -13.00 4.75
N ILE A 46 9.01 -13.45 3.62
CA ILE A 46 9.47 -14.67 2.94
C ILE A 46 10.91 -14.52 2.44
N ALA A 47 11.23 -13.38 1.83
CA ALA A 47 12.58 -13.10 1.33
C ALA A 47 13.60 -13.03 2.49
N SER A 48 13.24 -12.40 3.60
CA SER A 48 14.06 -12.31 4.80
C SER A 48 14.29 -13.69 5.42
N ALA A 49 13.24 -14.50 5.58
CA ALA A 49 13.33 -15.89 6.05
C ALA A 49 14.16 -16.78 5.12
N ALA A 50 14.14 -16.51 3.81
CA ALA A 50 14.99 -17.18 2.83
C ALA A 50 16.45 -16.72 2.87
N GLY A 51 16.78 -15.67 3.63
CA GLY A 51 18.12 -15.09 3.75
C GLY A 51 18.49 -14.13 2.62
N ALA A 52 17.52 -13.52 1.94
CA ALA A 52 17.78 -12.51 0.93
C ALA A 52 18.16 -11.16 1.58
N SER A 53 19.20 -10.51 1.05
CA SER A 53 19.59 -9.17 1.46
C SER A 53 18.94 -8.13 0.54
N PHE A 54 17.90 -7.45 1.03
CA PHE A 54 17.20 -6.38 0.31
C PHE A 54 16.94 -5.14 1.18
N VAL A 55 17.09 -5.27 2.50
CA VAL A 55 16.83 -4.20 3.46
C VAL A 55 17.97 -3.19 3.47
N VAL A 56 17.62 -1.92 3.34
CA VAL A 56 18.49 -0.76 3.51
C VAL A 56 18.11 -0.10 4.84
N PRO A 57 18.96 -0.20 5.88
CA PRO A 57 18.64 0.36 7.19
C PRO A 57 18.33 1.86 7.11
N GLY A 58 17.21 2.28 7.70
CA GLY A 58 16.77 3.67 7.69
C GLY A 58 16.21 4.18 6.36
N ASP A 59 16.14 3.36 5.31
CA ASP A 59 15.55 3.72 4.02
C ASP A 59 14.52 2.66 3.57
N GLU A 60 13.28 2.90 3.98
CA GLU A 60 12.14 2.05 3.63
C GLU A 60 11.89 2.04 2.11
N LYS A 61 12.06 3.19 1.44
CA LYS A 61 11.80 3.31 0.01
C LYS A 61 12.83 2.50 -0.77
N ALA A 62 14.12 2.62 -0.44
CA ALA A 62 15.18 1.83 -1.07
C ALA A 62 15.00 0.34 -0.77
N THR A 63 14.54 -0.03 0.43
CA THR A 63 14.22 -1.42 0.79
C THR A 63 13.13 -2.00 -0.12
N ILE A 64 12.04 -1.27 -0.33
CA ILE A 64 10.95 -1.70 -1.22
C ILE A 64 11.40 -1.74 -2.68
N VAL A 65 12.20 -0.77 -3.13
CA VAL A 65 12.76 -0.74 -4.48
C VAL A 65 13.67 -1.93 -4.75
N ASN A 66 14.51 -2.32 -3.79
CA ASN A 66 15.34 -3.52 -3.90
C ASN A 66 14.48 -4.79 -4.01
N LEU A 67 13.41 -4.88 -3.21
CA LEU A 67 12.47 -6.00 -3.28
C LEU A 67 11.68 -6.01 -4.60
N LYS A 68 11.36 -4.84 -5.16
CA LYS A 68 10.74 -4.68 -6.48
C LYS A 68 11.65 -5.15 -7.61
N ASN A 69 12.92 -4.72 -7.58
CA ASN A 69 13.93 -5.12 -8.57
C ASN A 69 14.27 -6.62 -8.48
N GLY A 70 13.95 -7.24 -7.35
CA GLY A 70 14.13 -8.65 -7.08
C GLY A 70 15.39 -8.88 -6.26
N CYS A 71 15.26 -9.73 -5.25
CA CYS A 71 16.36 -10.11 -4.38
C CYS A 71 16.54 -11.63 -4.37
N SER A 72 17.80 -12.07 -4.26
CA SER A 72 18.16 -13.49 -4.26
C SER A 72 19.00 -13.77 -3.00
N PRO A 73 18.67 -14.82 -2.22
CA PRO A 73 19.58 -15.29 -1.18
C PRO A 73 20.90 -15.77 -1.80
N SER A 74 22.02 -15.39 -1.20
CA SER A 74 23.36 -15.85 -1.59
C SER A 74 23.68 -17.24 -1.03
N THR A 75 22.94 -17.69 -0.03
CA THR A 75 23.17 -18.91 0.76
C THR A 75 21.86 -19.64 1.08
N GLY A 76 21.93 -20.90 1.52
CA GLY A 76 20.77 -21.69 1.96
C GLY A 76 20.01 -22.40 0.85
N ALA A 77 18.91 -23.08 1.22
CA ALA A 77 18.09 -23.90 0.31
C ALA A 77 17.40 -23.10 -0.82
N PHE A 78 17.31 -21.78 -0.66
CA PHE A 78 16.70 -20.85 -1.62
C PHE A 78 17.73 -20.07 -2.44
N LYS A 79 19.00 -20.48 -2.42
CA LYS A 79 20.05 -19.83 -3.21
C LYS A 79 19.67 -19.75 -4.69
N GLY A 80 19.73 -18.54 -5.25
CA GLY A 80 19.38 -18.28 -6.65
C GLY A 80 17.88 -18.23 -6.95
N ARG A 81 17.00 -18.38 -5.95
CA ARG A 81 15.57 -18.06 -6.09
C ARG A 81 15.39 -16.56 -6.03
N VAL A 82 14.63 -16.00 -6.97
CA VAL A 82 14.31 -14.57 -7.01
C VAL A 82 13.00 -14.33 -6.30
N PHE A 83 13.05 -13.52 -5.25
CA PHE A 83 11.87 -12.96 -4.59
C PHE A 83 11.66 -11.55 -5.13
N LYS A 84 10.51 -11.32 -5.74
CA LYS A 84 10.15 -10.03 -6.33
C LYS A 84 8.71 -9.68 -6.02
N LEU A 85 8.43 -8.40 -5.88
CA LEU A 85 7.06 -7.91 -5.78
C LEU A 85 6.29 -8.15 -7.10
N PRO A 86 4.96 -8.33 -7.02
CA PRO A 86 4.10 -8.18 -8.19
C PRO A 86 4.27 -6.79 -8.78
N ASN A 87 3.94 -6.61 -10.07
CA ASN A 87 4.23 -5.41 -10.86
C ASN A 87 3.51 -4.14 -10.32
N LEU A 88 3.99 -3.60 -9.20
CA LEU A 88 3.49 -2.42 -8.51
C LEU A 88 4.19 -1.18 -9.07
N GLY A 89 3.38 -0.18 -9.47
CA GLY A 89 3.86 1.12 -9.88
C GLY A 89 4.36 1.95 -8.70
N GLU A 90 5.05 3.06 -9.00
CA GLU A 90 5.45 4.02 -7.95
C GLU A 90 4.26 4.58 -7.15
N PRO A 91 3.09 4.89 -7.75
CA PRO A 91 1.93 5.37 -7.01
C PRO A 91 1.42 4.34 -5.99
N GLU A 92 1.36 3.06 -6.38
CA GLU A 92 0.96 1.96 -5.50
C GLU A 92 1.93 1.76 -4.35
N ILE A 93 3.24 1.90 -4.61
CA ILE A 93 4.27 1.79 -3.57
C ILE A 93 4.14 2.96 -2.58
N ASN A 94 4.03 4.19 -3.08
CA ASN A 94 3.90 5.37 -2.21
C ASN A 94 2.62 5.30 -1.35
N GLY A 95 1.52 4.79 -1.90
CA GLY A 95 0.28 4.55 -1.14
C GLY A 95 0.46 3.48 -0.05
N ALA A 96 1.08 2.36 -0.41
CA ALA A 96 1.35 1.25 0.50
C ALA A 96 2.32 1.62 1.64
N MET A 97 3.31 2.48 1.38
CA MET A 97 4.29 2.95 2.38
C MET A 97 3.62 3.59 3.60
N ARG A 98 2.43 4.17 3.46
CA ARG A 98 1.66 4.71 4.59
C ARG A 98 1.29 3.64 5.62
N PHE A 99 1.19 2.38 5.18
CA PHE A 99 0.82 1.22 5.98
C PHE A 99 2.00 0.25 6.19
N LEU A 100 3.22 0.71 5.93
CA LEU A 100 4.43 -0.07 6.14
C LEU A 100 5.33 0.64 7.15
N ALA A 101 6.17 -0.15 7.80
CA ALA A 101 7.21 0.35 8.67
C ALA A 101 8.43 -0.54 8.60
N LEU A 102 9.59 0.08 8.41
CA LEU A 102 10.86 -0.61 8.52
C LEU A 102 11.33 -0.58 9.99
N ASN A 103 11.32 -1.74 10.65
CA ASN A 103 11.88 -1.92 11.99
C ASN A 103 13.17 -2.73 11.87
N ASP A 104 14.33 -2.09 12.07
CA ASP A 104 15.68 -2.65 11.94
C ASP A 104 15.98 -3.32 10.59
N SER A 105 15.51 -4.56 10.41
CA SER A 105 15.73 -5.42 9.24
C SER A 105 14.45 -6.11 8.77
N GLU A 106 13.28 -5.69 9.26
CA GLU A 106 12.01 -6.27 8.89
C GLU A 106 11.01 -5.20 8.45
N LEU A 107 10.42 -5.42 7.28
CA LEU A 107 9.38 -4.56 6.74
C LEU A 107 8.02 -5.09 7.20
N GLN A 108 7.39 -4.39 8.14
CA GLN A 108 6.18 -4.82 8.81
C GLN A 108 4.96 -4.01 8.35
N TYR A 109 3.82 -4.68 8.25
CA TYR A 109 2.54 -4.04 7.95
C TYR A 109 1.95 -3.37 9.20
N ARG A 110 1.48 -2.13 9.06
CA ARG A 110 0.83 -1.32 10.09
C ARG A 110 -0.60 -0.97 9.69
N LEU A 111 -1.54 -1.25 10.59
CA LEU A 111 -2.98 -1.05 10.38
C LEU A 111 -3.43 0.40 10.60
N ASP A 112 -2.66 1.14 11.39
CA ASP A 112 -2.96 2.47 11.91
C ASP A 112 -2.57 3.62 10.97
N GLY A 113 -1.70 3.36 9.98
CA GLY A 113 -1.35 4.32 8.93
C GLY A 113 -0.89 5.68 9.46
N SER A 114 0.42 5.86 9.66
CA SER A 114 0.97 7.11 10.22
C SER A 114 0.80 8.32 9.31
#